data_AF-A0A2X3JQC0-F1
#
_entry.id   AF-A0A2X3JQC0-F1
#
_cell.length_a   1.000
_cell.length_b   1.000
_cell.length_c   1.000
_cell.angle_alpha   90.00
_cell.angle_beta   90.00
_cell.angle_gamma   90.00
#
_symmetry.space_group_name_H-M   'P 1'
#
loop_
_entity.id
_entity.type
_entity.pdbx_description
1 polymer ?
#
loop_
_entity_poly.entity_id
_entity_poly.type
_entity_poly.pdbx_seq_one_letter_code
_entity_poly.pdbx_strand_id
1 'polypeptide(L)'
;MRTPIAHTMAWPNRVNSGVKPLDFCKLSALTFAAPDYDRYPCLKLAMEAFEQGQAATTALNAANEITVAAFLAQQIRFTDIAALNLSVLEKNGYARTTMCGRCVIC
;
A
#
# COMPACT_ATOMS: atom_id res chain seq x y z
N MET A 1 13.01 -3.76 11.38
CA MET A 1 13.12 -4.74 10.27
C MET A 1 13.98 -5.98 10.54
N ARG A 2 14.81 -6.07 11.61
CA ARG A 2 15.64 -7.28 11.85
C ARG A 2 14.82 -8.57 12.08
N THR A 3 13.73 -8.51 12.83
CA THR A 3 12.85 -9.65 13.07
C THR A 3 12.30 -10.28 11.78
N PRO A 4 11.62 -9.54 10.87
CA PRO A 4 11.13 -10.14 9.63
C PRO A 4 12.24 -10.59 8.69
N ILE A 5 13.37 -9.88 8.59
CA ILE A 5 14.51 -10.31 7.76
C ILE A 5 15.07 -11.66 8.24
N ALA A 6 15.34 -11.80 9.54
CA ALA A 6 15.85 -13.04 10.12
C ALA A 6 14.85 -14.19 9.98
N HIS A 7 13.55 -13.90 10.06
CA HIS A 7 12.49 -14.88 9.87
C HIS A 7 12.49 -15.44 8.44
N THR A 8 12.49 -14.57 7.42
CA THR A 8 12.51 -14.99 6.02
C THR A 8 13.79 -15.76 5.68
N MET A 9 14.96 -15.30 6.14
CA MET A 9 16.25 -15.93 5.83
C MET A 9 16.46 -17.30 6.47
N ALA A 10 15.79 -17.57 7.60
CA ALA A 10 15.96 -18.82 8.33
C ALA A 10 14.79 -19.80 8.18
N TRP A 11 13.74 -19.42 7.45
CA TRP A 11 12.56 -20.25 7.29
C TRP A 11 12.94 -21.63 6.67
N PRO A 12 12.37 -22.75 7.16
CA PRO A 12 11.31 -22.88 8.17
C PRO A 12 11.78 -22.77 9.63
N ASN A 13 13.10 -22.79 9.85
CA ASN A 13 13.73 -22.65 11.16
C ASN A 13 13.67 -21.19 11.65
N ARG A 14 14.32 -20.92 12.79
CA ARG A 14 14.49 -19.57 13.34
C ARG A 14 15.96 -19.34 13.66
N VAL A 15 16.42 -18.12 13.45
CA VAL A 15 17.74 -17.66 13.90
C VAL A 15 17.58 -16.46 14.82
N ASN A 16 18.58 -16.24 15.67
CA ASN A 16 18.62 -15.07 16.52
C ASN A 16 18.75 -13.80 15.65
N SER A 17 17.79 -12.89 15.79
CA SER A 17 17.75 -11.61 15.06
C SER A 17 18.49 -10.48 15.81
N GLY A 18 18.90 -10.72 17.05
CA GLY A 18 19.59 -9.74 17.91
C GLY A 18 18.69 -8.57 18.37
N VAL A 19 17.38 -8.65 18.18
CA VAL A 19 16.42 -7.69 18.76
C VAL A 19 16.03 -8.11 20.18
N LYS A 20 15.86 -7.12 21.04
CA LYS A 20 15.34 -7.31 22.40
C LYS A 20 13.91 -7.88 22.33
N PRO A 21 13.55 -8.85 23.19
CA PRO A 21 12.17 -9.32 23.30
C PRO A 21 11.21 -8.20 23.67
N LEU A 22 9.97 -8.30 23.18
CA LEU A 22 8.88 -7.41 23.57
C LEU A 22 8.49 -7.69 25.02
N ASP A 23 8.42 -6.64 25.83
CA ASP A 23 7.99 -6.70 27.24
C ASP A 23 6.59 -6.12 27.35
N PHE A 24 5.58 -6.99 27.42
CA PHE A 24 4.18 -6.60 27.48
C PHE A 24 3.82 -5.87 28.78
N CYS A 25 4.54 -6.11 29.88
CA CYS A 25 4.30 -5.41 31.14
C CYS A 25 4.75 -3.95 31.10
N LYS A 26 5.65 -3.60 30.17
CA LYS A 26 6.09 -2.22 29.92
C LYS A 26 5.33 -1.55 28.77
N LEU A 27 4.53 -2.30 28.03
CA LEU A 27 3.72 -1.79 26.93
C LEU A 27 2.50 -1.06 27.51
N SER A 28 2.30 0.21 27.16
CA SER A 28 1.18 0.98 27.72
C SER A 28 -0.18 0.62 27.11
N ALA A 29 -0.29 0.60 25.78
CA ALA A 29 -1.52 0.31 25.07
C ALA A 29 -1.26 -0.15 23.63
N LEU A 30 -2.21 -0.92 23.09
CA LEU A 30 -2.36 -1.17 21.66
C LEU A 30 -3.70 -0.60 21.23
N THR A 31 -3.67 0.38 20.32
CA THR A 31 -4.87 1.07 19.82
C THR A 31 -5.09 0.74 18.35
N PHE A 32 -6.35 0.57 17.98
CA PHE A 32 -6.76 0.24 16.61
C PHE A 32 -7.84 1.20 16.16
N ALA A 33 -7.80 1.59 14.89
CA ALA A 33 -8.80 2.44 14.26
C ALA A 33 -9.00 1.99 12.81
N ALA A 34 -10.21 2.22 12.28
CA ALA A 34 -10.47 2.02 10.87
C ALA A 34 -9.67 3.04 10.03
N PRO A 35 -9.20 2.66 8.83
CA PRO A 35 -8.58 3.60 7.92
C PRO A 35 -9.59 4.66 7.47
N ASP A 36 -9.13 5.90 7.36
CA ASP A 36 -9.89 7.02 6.81
C ASP A 36 -9.50 7.22 5.34
N TYR A 37 -10.39 6.79 4.43
CA TYR A 37 -10.14 6.84 2.99
C TYR A 37 -10.29 8.25 2.41
N ASP A 38 -11.00 9.16 3.08
CA ASP A 38 -11.13 10.53 2.63
C ASP A 38 -9.84 11.31 2.96
N ARG A 39 -9.24 11.01 4.11
CA ARG A 39 -7.94 11.58 4.50
C ARG A 39 -6.75 10.92 3.81
N TYR A 40 -6.80 9.60 3.56
CA TYR A 40 -5.72 8.81 2.98
C TYR A 40 -6.18 7.97 1.76
N PRO A 41 -6.56 8.62 0.65
CA PRO A 41 -7.18 7.96 -0.50
C PRO A 41 -6.30 6.95 -1.23
N CYS A 42 -4.97 7.05 -1.12
CA CYS A 42 -4.05 6.11 -1.77
C CYS A 42 -4.21 4.66 -1.28
N LEU A 43 -4.68 4.43 -0.05
CA LEU A 43 -4.96 3.07 0.42
C LEU A 43 -6.12 2.45 -0.36
N LYS A 44 -7.22 3.18 -0.53
CA LYS A 44 -8.37 2.75 -1.34
C LYS A 44 -7.95 2.52 -2.79
N LEU A 45 -7.16 3.44 -3.35
CA LEU A 45 -6.64 3.32 -4.71
C LEU A 45 -5.79 2.05 -4.91
N ALA A 46 -4.95 1.69 -3.93
CA ALA A 46 -4.16 0.47 -3.97
C ALA A 46 -5.03 -0.79 -3.90
N MET A 47 -6.09 -0.79 -3.08
CA MET A 47 -7.07 -1.88 -3.00
C MET A 47 -7.82 -2.06 -4.33
N GLU A 48 -8.31 -0.96 -4.92
CA GLU A 48 -9.01 -0.98 -6.21
C GLU A 48 -8.08 -1.40 -7.37
N ALA A 49 -6.80 -1.00 -7.35
CA ALA A 49 -5.82 -1.46 -8.33
C ALA A 49 -5.48 -2.94 -8.16
N PHE A 50 -5.44 -3.44 -6.92
CA PHE A 50 -5.24 -4.86 -6.64
C PHE A 50 -6.38 -5.72 -7.20
N GLU A 51 -7.63 -5.28 -7.04
CA GLU A 51 -8.81 -5.95 -7.60
C GLU A 51 -8.80 -6.00 -9.14
N GLN A 52 -8.14 -5.03 -9.79
CA GLN A 52 -7.98 -4.97 -11.25
C GLN A 52 -6.77 -5.77 -11.78
N GLY A 53 -5.95 -6.32 -10.88
CA GLY A 53 -4.86 -7.21 -11.22
C GLY A 53 -3.48 -6.56 -11.36
N GLN A 54 -2.49 -7.37 -11.74
CA GLN A 54 -1.07 -7.02 -11.68
C GLN A 54 -0.73 -5.76 -12.48
N ALA A 55 -1.30 -5.60 -13.68
CA ALA A 55 -0.98 -4.45 -14.53
C ALA A 55 -1.40 -3.12 -13.90
N ALA A 56 -2.58 -3.07 -13.26
CA ALA A 56 -3.05 -1.90 -12.53
C ALA A 56 -2.15 -1.59 -11.32
N THR A 57 -1.77 -2.59 -10.53
CA THR A 57 -0.83 -2.39 -9.40
C THR A 57 0.56 -1.91 -9.85
N THR A 58 1.03 -2.39 -11.00
CA THR A 58 2.32 -1.99 -11.58
C THR A 58 2.27 -0.54 -12.03
N ALA A 59 1.21 -0.14 -12.75
CA ALA A 59 0.99 1.24 -13.16
C ALA A 59 0.86 2.18 -11.94
N LEU A 60 0.13 1.77 -10.90
CA LEU A 60 0.01 2.55 -9.66
C LEU A 60 1.36 2.71 -8.96
N ASN A 61 2.15 1.64 -8.86
CA ASN A 61 3.47 1.70 -8.23
C ASN A 61 4.40 2.67 -8.97
N ALA A 62 4.45 2.58 -10.30
CA ALA A 62 5.23 3.49 -11.14
C ALA A 62 4.76 4.95 -11.02
N ALA A 63 3.44 5.20 -11.06
CA ALA A 63 2.90 6.54 -10.86
C ALA A 63 3.28 7.10 -9.48
N ASN A 64 3.18 6.27 -8.44
CA ASN A 64 3.46 6.65 -7.07
C ASN A 64 4.94 7.02 -6.87
N GLU A 65 5.89 6.32 -7.51
CA GLU A 65 7.31 6.70 -7.44
C GLU A 65 7.55 8.13 -7.94
N ILE A 66 6.94 8.49 -9.09
CA ILE A 66 7.12 9.81 -9.69
C ILE A 66 6.39 10.89 -8.88
N THR A 67 5.15 10.64 -8.43
CA THR A 67 4.38 11.64 -7.69
C THR A 67 4.95 11.88 -6.29
N VAL A 68 5.42 10.84 -5.60
CA VAL A 68 6.12 11.00 -4.31
C VAL A 68 7.44 11.74 -4.49
N ALA A 69 8.22 11.43 -5.53
CA ALA A 69 9.45 12.16 -5.83
C ALA A 69 9.18 13.67 -6.08
N ALA A 70 8.14 13.99 -6.85
CA ALA A 70 7.73 15.38 -7.09
C ALA A 70 7.26 16.08 -5.79
N PHE A 71 6.55 15.38 -4.91
CA PHE A 71 6.16 15.92 -3.60
C PHE A 71 7.38 16.20 -2.72
N LEU A 72 8.33 15.26 -2.64
CA LEU A 72 9.58 15.44 -1.88
C LEU A 72 10.43 16.57 -2.45
N ALA A 73 10.37 16.81 -3.76
CA ALA A 73 10.98 17.94 -4.45
C ALA A 73 10.16 19.25 -4.36
N GLN A 74 9.06 19.28 -3.58
CA GLN A 74 8.19 20.44 -3.38
C GLN A 74 7.51 20.98 -4.66
N GLN A 75 7.36 20.13 -5.69
CA GLN A 75 6.76 20.51 -6.97
C GLN A 75 5.23 20.33 -6.99
N ILE A 76 4.71 19.46 -6.13
CA ILE A 76 3.27 19.21 -5.97
C ILE A 76 2.91 19.17 -4.48
N ARG A 77 1.62 19.32 -4.16
CA ARG A 77 1.12 19.18 -2.78
C ARG A 77 0.92 17.70 -2.45
N PHE A 78 0.89 17.38 -1.16
CA PHE A 78 0.59 16.02 -0.69
C PHE A 78 -0.73 15.47 -1.25
N THR A 79 -1.77 16.30 -1.32
CA THR A 79 -3.09 15.93 -1.85
C THR A 79 -3.09 15.64 -3.35
N ASP A 80 -2.10 16.13 -4.09
CA ASP A 80 -2.01 15.93 -5.55
C ASP A 80 -1.53 14.51 -5.90
N ILE A 81 -0.84 13.83 -4.98
CA ILE A 81 -0.31 12.46 -5.18
C ILE A 81 -1.45 11.50 -5.59
N ALA A 82 -2.53 11.48 -4.81
CA ALA A 82 -3.65 10.57 -5.04
C ALA A 82 -4.37 10.88 -6.37
N ALA A 83 -4.58 12.17 -6.66
CA ALA A 83 -5.24 12.60 -7.88
C ALA A 83 -4.42 12.25 -9.13
N LEU A 84 -3.10 12.47 -9.10
CA LEU A 84 -2.20 12.15 -10.20
C LEU A 84 -2.09 10.63 -10.41
N ASN A 85 -1.93 9.85 -9.33
CA ASN A 85 -1.92 8.40 -9.40
C ASN A 85 -3.22 7.85 -10.01
N LEU A 86 -4.37 8.35 -9.59
CA LEU A 86 -5.68 7.99 -10.17
C LEU A 86 -5.72 8.34 -11.67
N SER A 87 -5.25 9.52 -12.06
CA SER A 87 -5.24 9.93 -13.47
C SER A 87 -4.42 8.99 -14.36
N VAL A 88 -3.31 8.43 -13.83
CA VAL A 88 -2.50 7.45 -14.58
C VAL A 88 -3.26 6.14 -14.73
N LEU A 89 -3.93 5.67 -13.68
CA LEU A 89 -4.74 4.46 -13.74
C LEU A 89 -5.88 4.61 -14.75
N GLU A 90 -6.63 5.70 -14.69
CA GLU A 90 -7.73 5.99 -15.62
C GLU A 90 -7.26 6.05 -17.09
N LYS A 91 -6.12 6.69 -17.35
CA LYS A 91 -5.52 6.76 -18.70
C LYS A 91 -5.09 5.40 -19.26
N ASN A 92 -4.77 4.44 -18.40
CA ASN A 92 -4.41 3.07 -18.79
C ASN A 92 -5.62 2.12 -18.80
N GLY A 93 -6.85 2.65 -18.68
CA GLY A 93 -8.07 1.85 -18.70
C GLY A 93 -8.40 1.18 -17.37
N TYR A 94 -7.68 1.50 -16.30
CA TYR A 94 -7.94 1.01 -14.95
C TYR A 94 -8.90 1.97 -14.23
N ALA A 95 -10.14 2.06 -14.74
CA ALA A 95 -11.18 2.89 -14.14
C ALA A 95 -12.03 2.06 -13.17
N ARG A 96 -12.42 2.70 -12.06
CA ARG A 96 -13.30 2.19 -10.99
C ARG A 96 -14.28 1.14 -11.53
N THR A 97 -14.07 -0.12 -11.16
CA THR A 97 -15.07 -1.16 -11.33
C THR A 97 -16.28 -0.75 -10.50
N THR A 98 -17.28 -0.10 -11.12
CA THR A 98 -18.64 -0.23 -10.61
C THR A 98 -18.87 -1.72 -10.49
N MET A 99 -19.22 -2.19 -9.28
CA MET A 99 -19.67 -3.56 -9.03
C MET A 99 -20.81 -3.92 -9.98
N CYS A 100 -20.50 -4.30 -11.21
CA CYS A 100 -21.41 -5.03 -12.06
C CYS A 100 -21.03 -6.48 -11.83
N GLY A 101 -21.86 -7.18 -11.05
CA GLY A 101 -21.68 -8.55 -10.63
C GLY A 101 -21.61 -9.53 -11.80
N ARG A 102 -20.48 -9.56 -12.50
CA ARG A 102 -20.11 -10.65 -13.39
C ARG A 102 -18.93 -11.38 -12.77
N CYS A 103 -19.31 -12.40 -12.03
CA CYS A 103 -18.61 -13.67 -11.96
C CYS A 103 -17.92 -13.94 -13.31
N VAL A 104 -16.59 -13.86 -13.33
CA VAL A 104 -15.77 -14.45 -14.40
C VAL A 104 -15.08 -15.64 -13.76
N ILE A 105 -15.86 -16.69 -13.53
CA ILE A 105 -15.34 -18.05 -13.60
C ILE A 105 -15.59 -18.49 -15.05
N CYS A 106 -14.62 -18.18 -15.90
CA CYS A 106 -14.21 -19.03 -17.01
C CYS A 106 -12.68 -19.12 -16.91
#